data_AF-A0A832ZKI1-F1
#
_entry.id   AF-A0A832ZKI1-F1
#
_cell.length_a   1.000
_cell.length_b   1.000
_cell.length_c   1.000
_cell.angle_alpha   90.00
_cell.angle_beta   90.00
_cell.angle_gamma   90.00
#
_symmetry.space_group_name_H-M   'P 1'
#
loop_
_entity.id
_entity.type
_entity.pdbx_description
1 polymer ?
#
loop_
_entity_poly.entity_id
_entity_poly.type
_entity_poly.pdbx_seq_one_letter_code
_entity_poly.pdbx_strand_id
1 'polypeptide(L)'
;MDRALTSKFKEDTKFASKYEIDVINRLTDLNLQYDDLILLEKLPGMDYRKRVYIEEDTQIGILEFDLLDLEWKFTPAPYYYQLVNTRKIQLKPTKRRLKGKYLKEEFVENLQEYLEAVKGSDNFLGVEMGDFIGVGVKRERGIKLKDLQRKKKDISIKKIRDYLEENRDRIYGLLEYSKGILKRYIERYRERGYVINASFSGGKDSSVSTLLAREVVPDIDVIFIDTGLEYPDTLKYVKRFAKEHDLNLHIVKGDNFWDYLEREGIPTKDNRWCNSVCKLIPLKNFFLEHYPNKKILTIDGSRRFESFTRSKLGYTRRSGFIDFQVNLFPILDWNAIDVWSYILLEGIPYNPLYDRGFERIGCYLCPAALNSEFLRVRDLYPELWSKWVNYLKRYYTMDEILRGFWRWRELPPKMRELKKLLSKKK
;
A
#
# COMPACT_ATOMS: atom_id res chain seq x y z
N MET A 1 3.48 23.57 -6.92
CA MET A 1 4.43 22.58 -7.47
C MET A 1 4.38 22.71 -8.99
N ASP A 2 5.55 22.68 -9.64
CA ASP A 2 5.66 22.71 -11.10
C ASP A 2 5.03 21.45 -11.71
N ARG A 3 4.41 21.57 -12.90
CA ARG A 3 3.88 20.42 -13.66
C ARG A 3 4.99 19.42 -13.98
N ALA A 4 6.23 19.90 -14.21
CA ALA A 4 7.38 19.05 -14.49
C ALA A 4 7.71 18.06 -13.36
N LEU A 5 7.38 18.42 -12.11
CA LEU A 5 7.63 17.58 -10.92
C LEU A 5 6.48 16.63 -10.59
N THR A 6 5.33 16.80 -11.25
CA THR A 6 4.13 16.06 -10.91
C THR A 6 4.21 14.63 -11.44
N SER A 7 3.99 13.65 -10.55
CA SER A 7 3.89 12.25 -10.97
C SER A 7 2.81 12.08 -12.03
N LYS A 8 3.09 11.26 -13.04
CA LYS A 8 2.09 10.89 -14.06
C LYS A 8 0.95 10.04 -13.46
N PHE A 9 1.20 9.39 -12.32
CA PHE A 9 0.21 8.60 -11.61
C PHE A 9 -0.69 9.48 -10.73
N LYS A 10 -1.99 9.38 -10.97
CA LYS A 10 -3.02 10.12 -10.21
C LYS A 10 -3.36 9.45 -8.88
N GLU A 11 -3.11 8.16 -8.77
CA GLU A 11 -3.35 7.34 -7.57
C GLU A 11 -2.02 6.91 -6.95
N ASP A 12 -2.04 6.54 -5.66
CA ASP A 12 -0.85 6.07 -4.95
C ASP A 12 -0.34 4.76 -5.59
N THR A 13 0.76 4.88 -6.33
CA THR A 13 1.37 3.82 -7.14
C THR A 13 2.72 3.47 -6.53
N LYS A 14 3.13 2.21 -6.58
CA LYS A 14 4.44 1.78 -6.07
C LYS A 14 5.01 0.64 -6.92
N PHE A 15 6.31 0.37 -6.78
CA PHE A 15 6.87 -0.88 -7.25
C PHE A 15 6.25 -2.07 -6.48
N ALA A 16 6.11 -3.20 -7.15
CA ALA A 16 5.82 -4.47 -6.50
C ALA A 16 6.99 -4.83 -5.57
N SER A 17 6.64 -5.22 -4.35
CA SER A 17 7.56 -5.86 -3.40
C SER A 17 7.86 -7.29 -3.83
N LYS A 18 8.93 -7.86 -3.29
CA LYS A 18 9.28 -9.28 -3.51
C LYS A 18 8.10 -10.21 -3.23
N TYR A 19 7.41 -10.01 -2.11
CA TYR A 19 6.21 -10.79 -1.78
C TYR A 19 5.09 -10.67 -2.82
N GLU A 20 4.84 -9.48 -3.36
CA GLU A 20 3.81 -9.32 -4.41
C GLU A 20 4.25 -9.94 -5.74
N ILE A 21 5.53 -9.89 -6.08
CA ILE A 21 6.09 -10.62 -7.23
C ILE A 21 5.88 -12.13 -7.06
N ASP A 22 6.21 -12.68 -5.90
CA ASP A 22 6.00 -14.11 -5.59
C ASP A 22 4.51 -14.50 -5.69
N VAL A 23 3.61 -13.62 -5.25
CA VAL A 23 2.16 -13.84 -5.37
C VAL A 23 1.73 -13.81 -6.83
N ILE A 24 2.21 -12.85 -7.64
CA ILE A 24 1.85 -12.77 -9.06
C ILE A 24 2.37 -14.00 -9.82
N ASN A 25 3.62 -14.40 -9.62
CA ASN A 25 4.20 -15.58 -10.27
C ASN A 25 3.46 -16.88 -9.88
N ARG A 26 2.88 -16.96 -8.68
CA ARG A 26 2.08 -18.12 -8.28
C ARG A 26 0.69 -18.16 -8.94
N LEU A 27 0.14 -16.99 -9.24
CA LEU A 27 -1.22 -16.85 -9.78
C LEU A 27 -1.27 -16.75 -11.30
N THR A 28 -0.10 -16.68 -11.95
CA THR A 28 0.03 -16.40 -13.36
C THR A 28 1.15 -17.22 -13.97
N ASP A 29 1.17 -17.35 -15.29
CA ASP A 29 2.26 -18.02 -16.01
C ASP A 29 3.44 -17.09 -16.29
N LEU A 30 3.54 -15.98 -15.55
CA LEU A 30 4.68 -15.07 -15.63
C LEU A 30 5.84 -15.60 -14.77
N ASN A 31 7.06 -15.29 -15.19
CA ASN A 31 8.28 -15.59 -14.45
C ASN A 31 9.02 -14.28 -14.09
N LEU A 32 8.32 -13.42 -13.35
CA LEU A 32 8.81 -12.09 -12.98
C LEU A 32 10.00 -12.19 -12.02
N GLN A 33 10.98 -11.33 -12.23
CA GLN A 33 12.14 -11.16 -11.36
C GLN A 33 11.94 -9.99 -10.39
N TYR A 34 12.67 -9.96 -9.28
CA TYR A 34 12.52 -8.90 -8.26
C TYR A 34 13.00 -7.53 -8.70
N ASP A 35 13.79 -7.45 -9.78
CA ASP A 35 14.26 -6.20 -10.38
C ASP A 35 13.40 -5.77 -11.60
N ASP A 36 12.35 -6.53 -11.94
CA ASP A 36 11.40 -6.17 -12.99
C ASP A 36 10.53 -4.98 -12.58
N LEU A 37 10.27 -4.09 -13.54
CA LEU A 37 9.41 -2.93 -13.36
C LEU A 37 7.94 -3.37 -13.35
N ILE A 38 7.45 -3.71 -12.15
CA ILE A 38 6.04 -3.99 -11.91
C ILE A 38 5.46 -2.88 -11.06
N LEU A 39 4.51 -2.13 -11.62
CA LEU A 39 3.86 -1.01 -10.95
C LEU A 39 2.47 -1.42 -10.46
N LEU A 40 2.20 -1.10 -9.20
CA LEU A 40 0.96 -1.43 -8.51
C LEU A 40 0.21 -0.15 -8.14
N GLU A 41 -0.82 0.17 -8.92
CA GLU A 41 -1.67 1.33 -8.71
C GLU A 41 -2.86 0.95 -7.81
N LYS A 42 -3.05 1.68 -6.71
CA LYS A 42 -4.13 1.43 -5.75
C LYS A 42 -5.51 1.54 -6.38
N LEU A 43 -6.39 0.58 -6.07
CA LEU A 43 -7.80 0.62 -6.43
C LEU A 43 -8.71 0.60 -5.19
N PRO A 44 -9.92 1.20 -5.28
CA PRO A 44 -10.97 0.95 -4.31
C PRO A 44 -11.34 -0.54 -4.27
N GLY A 45 -11.46 -1.09 -3.06
CA GLY A 45 -11.77 -2.49 -2.85
C GLY A 45 -12.21 -2.84 -1.43
N MET A 46 -12.49 -4.12 -1.24
CA MET A 46 -12.80 -4.70 0.06
C MET A 46 -11.60 -4.62 1.01
N ASP A 47 -10.44 -5.07 0.52
CA ASP A 47 -9.16 -5.07 1.21
C ASP A 47 -8.02 -4.63 0.26
N TYR A 48 -6.98 -5.45 0.07
CA TYR A 48 -5.93 -5.23 -0.92
C TYR A 48 -6.50 -5.36 -2.34
N ARG A 49 -6.29 -4.35 -3.18
CA ARG A 49 -6.68 -4.38 -4.60
C ARG A 49 -5.86 -3.38 -5.40
N LYS A 50 -5.16 -3.82 -6.43
CA LYS A 50 -4.28 -2.99 -7.26
C LYS A 50 -4.33 -3.36 -8.73
N ARG A 51 -4.27 -2.36 -9.62
CA ARG A 51 -3.96 -2.61 -11.03
C ARG A 51 -2.47 -2.92 -11.14
N VAL A 52 -2.15 -3.92 -11.96
CA VAL A 52 -0.79 -4.36 -12.22
C VAL A 52 -0.39 -3.90 -13.61
N TYR A 53 0.71 -3.16 -13.68
CA TYR A 53 1.29 -2.59 -14.88
C TYR A 53 2.74 -3.06 -15.02
N ILE A 54 3.18 -3.31 -16.25
CA ILE A 54 4.60 -3.58 -16.57
C ILE A 54 5.31 -2.34 -17.15
N GLU A 55 4.51 -1.34 -17.54
CA GLU A 55 4.90 -0.01 -18.01
C GLU A 55 3.74 0.95 -17.71
N GLU A 56 3.96 2.26 -17.78
CA GLU A 56 2.98 3.28 -17.39
C GLU A 56 1.58 3.11 -18.03
N ASP A 57 1.50 2.61 -19.28
CA ASP A 57 0.27 2.45 -20.04
C ASP A 57 -0.05 0.98 -20.40
N THR A 58 0.69 0.02 -19.85
CA THR A 58 0.57 -1.42 -20.16
C THR A 58 0.03 -2.19 -18.96
N GLN A 59 -1.30 -2.16 -18.78
CA GLN A 59 -1.98 -2.91 -17.72
C GLN A 59 -2.05 -4.41 -18.08
N ILE A 60 -1.54 -5.27 -17.20
CA ILE A 60 -1.59 -6.73 -17.36
C ILE A 60 -2.68 -7.38 -16.49
N GLY A 61 -3.14 -6.73 -15.43
CA GLY A 61 -4.23 -7.30 -14.63
C GLY A 61 -4.61 -6.49 -13.41
N ILE A 62 -5.31 -7.16 -12.50
CA ILE A 62 -5.65 -6.67 -11.17
C ILE A 62 -5.26 -7.76 -10.18
N LEU A 63 -4.44 -7.42 -9.20
CA LEU A 63 -4.11 -8.26 -8.06
C LEU A 63 -4.99 -7.84 -6.88
N GLU A 64 -5.67 -8.80 -6.25
CA GLU A 64 -6.51 -8.54 -5.08
C GLU A 64 -6.46 -9.67 -4.06
N PHE A 65 -6.67 -9.32 -2.79
CA PHE A 65 -6.90 -10.30 -1.73
C PHE A 65 -8.40 -10.41 -1.48
N ASP A 66 -8.99 -11.55 -1.78
CA ASP A 66 -10.42 -11.77 -1.66
C ASP A 66 -10.79 -12.20 -0.24
N LEU A 67 -11.64 -11.42 0.42
CA LEU A 67 -12.11 -11.72 1.77
C LEU A 67 -13.16 -12.83 1.81
N LEU A 68 -13.77 -13.20 0.68
CA LEU A 68 -14.70 -14.34 0.66
C LEU A 68 -13.96 -15.66 0.79
N ASP A 69 -12.91 -15.84 -0.01
CA ASP A 69 -12.15 -17.08 -0.08
C ASP A 69 -10.88 -17.06 0.79
N LEU A 70 -10.48 -15.87 1.28
CA LEU A 70 -9.25 -15.63 2.04
C LEU A 70 -7.98 -15.96 1.25
N GLU A 71 -8.01 -15.67 -0.05
CA GLU A 71 -6.96 -16.01 -1.00
C GLU A 71 -6.63 -14.83 -1.92
N TRP A 72 -5.42 -14.86 -2.47
CA TRP A 72 -5.01 -13.93 -3.51
C TRP A 72 -5.61 -14.34 -4.85
N LYS A 73 -6.06 -13.35 -5.63
CA LYS A 73 -6.59 -13.54 -6.97
C LYS A 73 -5.94 -12.58 -7.95
N PHE A 74 -5.64 -13.10 -9.14
CA PHE A 74 -5.20 -12.29 -10.28
C PHE A 74 -6.28 -12.32 -11.36
N THR A 75 -6.80 -11.14 -11.69
CA THR A 75 -7.75 -10.96 -12.77
C THR A 75 -7.01 -10.38 -13.99
N PRO A 76 -6.79 -11.16 -15.06
CA PRO A 76 -6.00 -10.71 -16.20
C PRO A 76 -6.69 -9.60 -17.00
N ALA A 77 -5.87 -8.78 -17.63
CA ALA A 77 -6.19 -7.78 -18.65
C ALA A 77 -5.62 -8.23 -20.01
N PRO A 78 -6.00 -7.60 -21.14
CA PRO A 78 -5.60 -8.08 -22.47
C PRO A 78 -4.10 -8.28 -22.66
N TYR A 79 -3.27 -7.34 -22.19
CA TYR A 79 -1.83 -7.39 -22.40
C TYR A 79 -1.13 -8.52 -21.64
N TYR A 80 -1.74 -9.09 -20.59
CA TYR A 80 -1.23 -10.33 -19.97
C TYR A 80 -1.09 -11.45 -21.00
N TYR A 81 -2.11 -11.63 -21.86
CA TYR A 81 -2.09 -12.67 -22.87
C TYR A 81 -1.11 -12.40 -24.01
N GLN A 82 -0.57 -11.18 -24.16
CA GLN A 82 0.57 -10.96 -25.06
C GLN A 82 1.89 -11.43 -24.43
N LEU A 83 1.99 -11.48 -23.10
CA LEU A 83 3.20 -11.87 -22.38
C LEU A 83 3.30 -13.37 -22.14
N VAL A 84 2.16 -14.07 -22.05
CA VAL A 84 2.13 -15.50 -21.77
C VAL A 84 1.84 -16.34 -23.02
N ASN A 85 2.46 -17.51 -23.08
CA ASN A 85 2.27 -18.47 -24.15
C ASN A 85 1.08 -19.42 -23.90
N THR A 86 0.02 -18.92 -23.27
CA THR A 86 -1.22 -19.68 -23.10
C THR A 86 -2.00 -19.71 -24.41
N ARG A 87 -2.78 -20.78 -24.62
CA ARG A 87 -3.72 -20.88 -25.74
C ARG A 87 -4.75 -19.75 -25.68
N LYS A 88 -5.17 -19.27 -26.85
CA LYS A 88 -6.06 -18.12 -27.02
C LYS A 88 -7.13 -18.49 -28.03
N ILE A 89 -8.38 -18.18 -27.69
CA ILE A 89 -9.50 -18.40 -28.62
C ILE A 89 -9.36 -17.42 -29.78
N GLN A 90 -9.20 -17.97 -30.98
CA GLN A 90 -9.13 -17.19 -32.22
C GLN A 90 -10.54 -16.83 -32.70
N LEU A 91 -10.75 -15.54 -32.96
CA LEU A 91 -12.00 -15.01 -33.47
C LEU A 91 -11.85 -14.52 -34.91
N LYS A 92 -12.87 -14.79 -35.72
CA LYS A 92 -13.00 -14.27 -37.07
C LYS A 92 -13.06 -12.74 -37.04
N PRO A 93 -12.37 -12.04 -37.96
CA PRO A 93 -12.45 -10.59 -38.06
C PRO A 93 -13.89 -10.10 -38.20
N THR A 94 -14.28 -9.12 -37.38
CA THR A 94 -15.62 -8.52 -37.46
C THR A 94 -15.59 -7.03 -37.17
N LYS A 95 -16.49 -6.28 -37.83
CA LYS A 95 -16.75 -4.87 -37.52
C LYS A 95 -17.68 -4.71 -36.31
N ARG A 96 -18.29 -5.80 -35.82
CA ARG A 96 -19.20 -5.76 -34.67
C ARG A 96 -18.42 -5.49 -33.39
N ARG A 97 -18.92 -4.58 -32.55
CA ARG A 97 -18.40 -4.40 -31.20
C ARG A 97 -18.71 -5.65 -30.37
N LEU A 98 -17.66 -6.39 -29.98
CA LEU A 98 -17.76 -7.63 -29.20
C LEU A 98 -17.53 -7.42 -27.69
N LYS A 99 -16.83 -6.36 -27.28
CA LYS A 99 -16.57 -6.07 -25.86
C LYS A 99 -17.89 -6.03 -25.06
N GLY A 100 -17.97 -6.85 -24.02
CA GLY A 100 -19.12 -7.02 -23.16
C GLY A 100 -20.15 -8.05 -23.63
N LYS A 101 -19.95 -8.71 -24.78
CA LYS A 101 -20.88 -9.71 -25.33
C LYS A 101 -20.39 -11.14 -25.09
N TYR A 102 -21.33 -12.09 -25.10
CA TYR A 102 -21.00 -13.51 -25.18
C TYR A 102 -20.47 -13.83 -26.58
N LEU A 103 -19.40 -14.63 -26.63
CA LEU A 103 -18.85 -15.14 -27.87
C LEU A 103 -19.85 -16.15 -28.44
N LYS A 104 -20.33 -15.87 -29.65
CA LYS A 104 -21.16 -16.80 -30.41
C LYS A 104 -20.25 -17.66 -31.28
N GLU A 105 -20.66 -18.90 -31.50
CA GLU A 105 -19.95 -19.88 -32.33
C GLU A 105 -19.63 -19.34 -33.73
N GLU A 106 -20.52 -18.51 -34.31
CA GLU A 106 -20.31 -17.87 -35.62
C GLU A 106 -19.01 -17.05 -35.71
N PHE A 107 -18.56 -16.48 -34.58
CA PHE A 107 -17.37 -15.64 -34.51
C PHE A 107 -16.09 -16.40 -34.17
N VAL A 108 -16.17 -17.68 -33.81
CA VAL A 108 -15.01 -18.48 -33.43
C VAL A 108 -14.43 -19.14 -34.68
N GLU A 109 -13.10 -19.14 -34.82
CA GLU A 109 -12.42 -19.83 -35.92
C GLU A 109 -12.41 -21.35 -35.72
N ASN A 110 -12.11 -21.82 -34.50
CA ASN A 110 -12.13 -23.23 -34.11
C ASN A 110 -13.19 -23.51 -33.04
N LEU A 111 -14.30 -24.12 -33.44
CA LEU A 111 -15.40 -24.44 -32.53
C LEU A 111 -15.02 -25.47 -31.46
N GLN A 112 -14.20 -26.46 -31.81
CA GLN A 112 -13.76 -27.50 -30.87
C GLN A 112 -12.94 -26.89 -29.73
N GLU A 113 -12.00 -25.99 -30.05
CA GLU A 113 -11.21 -25.27 -29.06
C GLU A 113 -12.09 -24.43 -28.12
N TYR A 114 -13.11 -23.75 -28.67
CA TYR A 114 -14.06 -23.00 -27.85
C TYR A 114 -14.86 -23.91 -26.91
N LEU A 115 -15.35 -25.06 -27.39
CA LEU A 115 -16.09 -26.01 -26.56
C LEU A 115 -15.22 -26.62 -25.46
N GLU A 116 -13.95 -26.90 -25.74
CA GLU A 116 -12.97 -27.33 -24.74
C GLU A 116 -12.73 -26.24 -23.70
N ALA A 117 -12.56 -24.99 -24.14
CA ALA A 117 -12.36 -23.85 -23.24
C ALA A 117 -13.58 -23.58 -22.33
N VAL A 118 -14.80 -23.82 -22.84
CA VAL A 118 -16.04 -23.75 -22.03
C VAL A 118 -16.09 -24.84 -20.97
N LYS A 119 -15.57 -26.04 -21.26
CA LYS A 119 -15.55 -27.19 -20.34
C LYS A 119 -14.35 -27.17 -19.38
N GLY A 120 -13.27 -26.45 -19.70
CA GLY A 120 -12.05 -26.38 -18.91
C GLY A 120 -12.27 -25.75 -17.53
N SER A 121 -11.26 -25.84 -16.66
CA SER A 121 -11.30 -25.27 -15.29
C SER A 121 -11.10 -23.76 -15.25
N ASP A 122 -10.42 -23.18 -16.23
CA ASP A 122 -10.00 -21.77 -16.19
C ASP A 122 -11.17 -20.79 -16.23
N ASN A 123 -11.09 -19.78 -15.38
CA ASN A 123 -12.12 -18.73 -15.29
C ASN A 123 -11.89 -17.59 -16.29
N PHE A 124 -10.64 -17.41 -16.72
CA PHE A 124 -10.22 -16.39 -17.67
C PHE A 124 -9.45 -17.04 -18.80
N LEU A 125 -9.64 -16.52 -20.01
CA LEU A 125 -9.00 -17.05 -21.21
C LEU A 125 -8.55 -15.90 -22.11
N GLY A 126 -7.46 -16.13 -22.85
CA GLY A 126 -7.02 -15.20 -23.88
C GLY A 126 -7.92 -15.26 -25.09
N VAL A 127 -8.16 -14.11 -25.73
CA VAL A 127 -8.93 -14.02 -26.97
C VAL A 127 -8.14 -13.20 -27.96
N GLU A 128 -8.06 -13.65 -29.20
CA GLU A 128 -7.30 -12.99 -30.26
C GLU A 128 -8.18 -12.79 -31.50
N MET A 129 -8.04 -11.63 -32.14
CA MET A 129 -8.82 -11.26 -33.32
C MET A 129 -7.97 -10.34 -34.21
N GLY A 130 -7.20 -10.92 -35.12
CA GLY A 130 -6.23 -10.18 -35.93
C GLY A 130 -5.23 -9.40 -35.06
N ASP A 131 -5.21 -8.07 -35.20
CA ASP A 131 -4.35 -7.15 -34.43
C ASP A 131 -4.85 -6.88 -32.99
N PHE A 132 -5.90 -7.56 -32.55
CA PHE A 132 -6.47 -7.36 -31.22
C PHE A 132 -6.18 -8.55 -30.30
N ILE A 133 -5.97 -8.22 -29.03
CA ILE A 133 -5.84 -9.16 -27.92
C ILE A 133 -6.89 -8.81 -26.86
N GLY A 134 -7.45 -9.81 -26.19
CA GLY A 134 -8.57 -9.66 -25.28
C GLY A 134 -8.60 -10.70 -24.18
N VAL A 135 -9.58 -10.53 -23.29
CA VAL A 135 -9.83 -11.44 -22.17
C VAL A 135 -11.27 -11.93 -22.24
N GLY A 136 -11.43 -13.23 -22.39
CA GLY A 136 -12.67 -13.96 -22.17
C GLY A 136 -12.85 -14.29 -20.69
N VAL A 137 -14.09 -14.26 -20.22
CA VAL A 137 -14.46 -14.68 -18.87
C VAL A 137 -15.50 -15.78 -18.99
N LYS A 138 -15.20 -16.93 -18.38
CA LYS A 138 -16.13 -18.06 -18.33
C LYS A 138 -17.28 -17.75 -17.37
N ARG A 139 -18.49 -18.03 -17.82
CA ARG A 139 -19.76 -17.92 -17.09
C ARG A 139 -20.63 -19.11 -17.45
N GLU A 140 -21.73 -19.30 -16.73
CA GLU A 140 -22.67 -20.41 -16.97
C GLU A 140 -23.17 -20.49 -18.42
N ARG A 141 -23.37 -19.33 -19.08
CA ARG A 141 -23.84 -19.24 -20.48
C ARG A 141 -22.72 -19.34 -21.53
N GLY A 142 -21.50 -19.69 -21.14
CA GLY A 142 -20.32 -19.71 -22.02
C GLY A 142 -19.36 -18.54 -21.75
N ILE A 143 -18.59 -18.15 -22.78
CA ILE A 143 -17.50 -17.17 -22.61
C ILE A 143 -17.98 -15.77 -22.98
N LYS A 144 -17.82 -14.83 -22.05
CA LYS A 144 -18.09 -13.40 -22.27
C LYS A 144 -16.79 -12.65 -22.53
N LEU A 145 -16.70 -11.92 -23.64
CA LEU A 145 -15.54 -11.07 -23.92
C LEU A 145 -15.57 -9.85 -22.98
N LYS A 146 -14.71 -9.84 -21.97
CA LYS A 146 -14.64 -8.79 -20.95
C LYS A 146 -13.97 -7.53 -21.50
N ASP A 147 -12.85 -7.70 -22.19
CA ASP A 147 -12.11 -6.60 -22.78
C ASP A 147 -11.38 -7.03 -24.05
N LEU A 148 -11.08 -6.06 -24.91
CA LEU A 148 -10.39 -6.23 -26.18
C LEU A 148 -9.63 -4.93 -26.49
N GLN A 149 -8.34 -5.05 -26.75
CA GLN A 149 -7.42 -3.94 -27.02
C GLN A 149 -6.54 -4.27 -28.22
N ARG A 150 -5.99 -3.24 -28.86
CA ARG A 150 -5.03 -3.44 -29.95
C ARG A 150 -3.72 -3.95 -29.37
N LYS A 151 -3.11 -4.93 -30.01
CA LYS A 151 -1.80 -5.47 -29.63
C LYS A 151 -0.74 -4.35 -29.63
N LYS A 152 0.14 -4.36 -28.63
CA LYS A 152 1.40 -3.62 -28.68
C LYS A 152 2.41 -4.40 -29.52
N LYS A 153 3.21 -3.68 -30.33
CA LYS A 153 4.26 -4.28 -31.17
C LYS A 153 5.41 -4.82 -30.33
N ASP A 154 5.94 -3.96 -29.46
CA ASP A 154 6.99 -4.29 -28.52
C ASP A 154 6.39 -4.25 -27.12
N ILE A 155 6.24 -5.43 -26.52
CA ILE A 155 5.82 -5.57 -25.13
C ILE A 155 6.89 -6.37 -24.40
N SER A 156 7.55 -5.71 -23.46
CA SER A 156 8.60 -6.33 -22.66
C SER A 156 8.56 -5.74 -21.27
N ILE A 157 9.08 -6.49 -20.30
CA ILE A 157 9.15 -6.04 -18.92
C ILE A 157 10.48 -5.33 -18.74
N LYS A 158 10.43 -4.01 -18.54
CA LYS A 158 11.61 -3.18 -18.25
C LYS A 158 12.15 -3.49 -16.85
N LYS A 159 13.34 -2.97 -16.52
CA LYS A 159 13.88 -3.05 -15.16
C LYS A 159 13.55 -1.81 -14.33
N ILE A 160 13.49 -1.98 -13.02
CA ILE A 160 13.33 -0.86 -12.08
C ILE A 160 14.43 0.17 -12.28
N ARG A 161 15.67 -0.29 -12.50
CA ARG A 161 16.82 0.60 -12.78
C ARG A 161 16.56 1.56 -13.93
N ASP A 162 15.97 1.07 -15.04
CA ASP A 162 15.70 1.91 -16.21
C ASP A 162 14.69 3.00 -15.85
N TYR A 163 13.63 2.65 -15.11
CA TYR A 163 12.66 3.63 -14.61
C TYR A 163 13.31 4.69 -13.71
N LEU A 164 14.22 4.28 -12.83
CA LEU A 164 14.92 5.18 -11.92
C LEU A 164 15.79 6.18 -12.69
N GLU A 165 16.53 5.73 -13.70
CA GLU A 165 17.35 6.62 -14.54
C GLU A 165 16.47 7.57 -15.37
N GLU A 166 15.40 7.06 -16.00
CA GLU A 166 14.44 7.87 -16.77
C GLU A 166 13.77 8.96 -15.91
N ASN A 167 13.63 8.76 -14.60
CA ASN A 167 12.95 9.68 -13.69
C ASN A 167 13.89 10.44 -12.75
N ARG A 168 15.20 10.26 -12.85
CA ARG A 168 16.21 10.78 -11.91
C ARG A 168 16.04 12.28 -11.65
N ASP A 169 16.05 13.08 -12.70
CA ASP A 169 15.97 14.55 -12.60
C ASP A 169 14.67 15.02 -11.95
N ARG A 170 13.55 14.33 -12.24
CA ARG A 170 12.25 14.63 -11.63
C ARG A 170 12.27 14.35 -10.12
N ILE A 171 12.87 13.23 -9.70
CA ILE A 171 12.99 12.86 -8.30
C ILE A 171 13.87 13.86 -7.53
N TYR A 172 15.02 14.26 -8.09
CA TYR A 172 15.86 15.29 -7.46
C TYR A 172 15.21 16.69 -7.49
N GLY A 173 14.39 16.99 -8.51
CA GLY A 173 13.56 18.19 -8.51
C GLY A 173 12.53 18.21 -7.37
N LEU A 174 11.90 17.07 -7.08
CA LEU A 174 11.01 16.91 -5.91
C LEU A 174 11.77 17.05 -4.60
N LEU A 175 12.98 16.49 -4.53
CA LEU A 175 13.88 16.61 -3.38
C LEU A 175 14.16 18.08 -3.05
N GLU A 176 14.63 18.86 -4.04
CA GLU A 176 14.96 20.27 -3.86
C GLU A 176 13.72 21.12 -3.51
N TYR A 177 12.57 20.81 -4.12
CA TYR A 177 11.31 21.44 -3.74
C TYR A 177 10.94 21.19 -2.27
N SER A 178 11.07 19.93 -1.80
CA SER A 178 10.83 19.55 -0.40
C SER A 178 11.82 20.20 0.56
N LYS A 179 13.11 20.32 0.19
CA LYS A 179 14.11 21.07 0.97
C LYS A 179 13.77 22.56 1.06
N GLY A 180 13.30 23.16 -0.03
CA GLY A 180 12.81 24.55 -0.04
C GLY A 180 11.63 24.77 0.91
N ILE A 181 10.69 23.81 0.97
CA ILE A 181 9.60 23.82 1.95
C ILE A 181 10.16 23.75 3.38
N LEU A 182 11.04 22.79 3.66
CA LEU A 182 11.65 22.63 4.99
C LEU A 182 12.34 23.91 5.45
N LYS A 183 13.26 24.45 4.65
CA LYS A 183 14.02 25.68 4.97
C LYS A 183 13.07 26.83 5.33
N ARG A 184 12.13 27.14 4.43
CA ARG A 184 11.17 28.25 4.60
C ARG A 184 10.32 28.12 5.87
N TYR A 185 9.79 26.92 6.16
CA TYR A 185 8.93 26.75 7.32
C TYR A 185 9.75 26.66 8.61
N ILE A 186 10.88 25.96 8.62
CA ILE A 186 11.74 25.85 9.79
C ILE A 186 12.23 27.23 10.23
N GLU A 187 12.70 28.07 9.31
CA GLU A 187 13.12 29.45 9.58
C GLU A 187 11.99 30.24 10.25
N ARG A 188 10.81 30.28 9.62
CA ARG A 188 9.62 30.96 10.16
C ARG A 188 9.23 30.51 11.57
N TYR A 189 9.36 29.23 11.87
CA TYR A 189 8.96 28.69 13.18
C TYR A 189 10.07 28.89 14.23
N ARG A 190 11.36 28.85 13.84
CA ARG A 190 12.49 29.20 14.71
C ARG A 190 12.41 30.65 15.19
N GLU A 191 12.07 31.59 14.31
CA GLU A 191 11.83 33.00 14.68
C GLU A 191 10.72 33.17 15.74
N ARG A 192 9.78 32.22 15.79
CA ARG A 192 8.68 32.18 16.76
C ARG A 192 9.02 31.40 18.03
N GLY A 193 10.27 30.99 18.19
CA GLY A 193 10.76 30.23 19.35
C GLY A 193 10.33 28.77 19.39
N TYR A 194 9.95 28.17 18.26
CA TYR A 194 9.60 26.75 18.20
C TYR A 194 10.86 25.87 18.22
N VAL A 195 10.78 24.75 18.93
CA VAL A 195 11.73 23.64 18.79
C VAL A 195 11.31 22.80 17.58
N ILE A 196 12.29 22.27 16.86
CA ILE A 196 12.08 21.49 15.64
C ILE A 196 12.51 20.04 15.92
N ASN A 197 11.62 19.09 15.63
CA ASN A 197 11.94 17.66 15.69
C ASN A 197 11.37 16.92 14.47
N ALA A 198 11.78 15.68 14.27
CA ALA A 198 11.25 14.79 13.25
C ALA A 198 10.55 13.58 13.89
N SER A 199 9.40 13.21 13.35
CA SER A 199 8.68 11.98 13.71
C SER A 199 9.12 10.84 12.81
N PHE A 200 9.75 9.82 13.40
CA PHE A 200 10.21 8.63 12.69
C PHE A 200 9.41 7.42 13.14
N SER A 201 8.74 6.75 12.21
CA SER A 201 7.88 5.59 12.51
C SER A 201 8.50 4.25 12.11
N GLY A 202 9.71 4.24 11.54
CA GLY A 202 10.29 3.06 10.91
C GLY A 202 9.65 2.69 9.55
N GLY A 203 8.89 3.61 8.94
CA GLY A 203 8.27 3.43 7.62
C GLY A 203 9.03 4.19 6.53
N LYS A 204 8.74 3.89 5.26
CA LYS A 204 9.42 4.50 4.09
C LYS A 204 9.30 6.03 4.08
N ASP A 205 8.09 6.55 4.33
CA ASP A 205 7.81 7.99 4.21
C ASP A 205 8.49 8.77 5.34
N SER A 206 8.43 8.23 6.56
CA SER A 206 9.08 8.83 7.73
C SER A 206 10.61 8.69 7.69
N SER A 207 11.14 7.65 7.05
CA SER A 207 12.59 7.53 6.78
C SER A 207 13.07 8.67 5.89
N VAL A 208 12.41 8.88 4.74
CA VAL A 208 12.75 9.97 3.81
C VAL A 208 12.57 11.32 4.48
N SER A 209 11.42 11.62 5.10
CA SER A 209 11.20 12.93 5.73
C SER A 209 12.20 13.23 6.85
N THR A 210 12.67 12.21 7.59
CA THR A 210 13.68 12.36 8.64
C THR A 210 15.05 12.69 8.05
N LEU A 211 15.47 12.02 6.99
CA LEU A 211 16.74 12.33 6.32
C LEU A 211 16.73 13.74 5.73
N LEU A 212 15.64 14.15 5.08
CA LEU A 212 15.50 15.53 4.57
C LEU A 212 15.52 16.57 5.71
N ALA A 213 14.88 16.26 6.83
CA ALA A 213 14.89 17.11 8.00
C ALA A 213 16.31 17.29 8.55
N ARG A 214 17.06 16.19 8.66
CA ARG A 214 18.46 16.18 9.13
C ARG A 214 19.37 17.02 8.23
N GLU A 215 19.20 16.98 6.92
CA GLU A 215 19.99 17.82 6.00
C GLU A 215 19.79 19.33 6.26
N VAL A 216 18.61 19.74 6.72
CA VAL A 216 18.30 21.16 7.04
C VAL A 216 18.62 21.49 8.50
N VAL A 217 18.54 20.51 9.39
CA VAL A 217 18.79 20.62 10.83
C VAL A 217 19.65 19.42 11.26
N PRO A 218 21.00 19.54 11.19
CA PRO A 218 21.91 18.40 11.41
C PRO A 218 21.68 17.64 12.71
N ASP A 219 21.50 18.36 13.83
CA ASP A 219 21.32 17.79 15.17
C ASP A 219 19.84 17.66 15.58
N ILE A 220 18.95 17.42 14.61
CA ILE A 220 17.51 17.33 14.90
C ILE A 220 17.19 16.13 15.79
N ASP A 221 16.34 16.37 16.80
CA ASP A 221 15.74 15.29 17.56
C ASP A 221 14.81 14.45 16.68
N VAL A 222 15.07 13.14 16.64
CA VAL A 222 14.27 12.17 15.91
C VAL A 222 13.49 11.33 16.91
N ILE A 223 12.16 11.32 16.78
CA ILE A 223 11.29 10.72 17.79
C ILE A 223 10.63 9.48 17.21
N PHE A 224 10.90 8.33 17.83
CA PHE A 224 10.18 7.09 17.59
C PHE A 224 9.32 6.75 18.79
N ILE A 225 8.05 6.43 18.54
CA ILE A 225 7.11 6.03 19.60
C ILE A 225 6.96 4.51 19.56
N ASP A 226 7.54 3.84 20.56
CA ASP A 226 7.38 2.41 20.76
C ASP A 226 6.06 2.14 21.49
N THR A 227 5.04 1.74 20.76
CA THR A 227 3.72 1.44 21.35
C THR A 227 3.66 0.17 22.19
N GLY A 228 4.74 -0.62 22.23
CA GLY A 228 4.72 -2.00 22.73
C GLY A 228 3.98 -2.97 21.82
N LEU A 229 3.49 -2.51 20.65
CA LEU A 229 2.77 -3.30 19.65
C LEU A 229 3.47 -3.32 18.28
N GLU A 230 4.72 -2.85 18.22
CA GLU A 230 5.50 -2.84 17.00
C GLU A 230 6.02 -4.24 16.64
N TYR A 231 6.31 -4.46 15.36
CA TYR A 231 6.97 -5.70 14.94
C TYR A 231 8.42 -5.74 15.44
N PRO A 232 8.94 -6.91 15.85
CA PRO A 232 10.34 -7.05 16.24
C PRO A 232 11.33 -6.56 15.17
N ASP A 233 11.05 -6.84 13.89
CA ASP A 233 11.84 -6.36 12.76
C ASP A 233 11.80 -4.83 12.62
N THR A 234 10.68 -4.18 12.93
CA THR A 234 10.57 -2.72 12.94
C THR A 234 11.45 -2.11 14.03
N LEU A 235 11.43 -2.68 15.24
CA LEU A 235 12.29 -2.20 16.34
C LEU A 235 13.78 -2.34 16.00
N LYS A 236 14.17 -3.47 15.39
CA LYS A 236 15.54 -3.69 14.90
C LYS A 236 15.91 -2.70 13.80
N TYR A 237 15.01 -2.49 12.84
CA TYR A 237 15.20 -1.55 11.74
C TYR A 237 15.39 -0.12 12.24
N VAL A 238 14.53 0.36 13.15
CA VAL A 238 14.59 1.73 13.68
C VAL A 238 15.92 2.00 14.35
N LYS A 239 16.39 1.09 15.20
CA LYS A 239 17.70 1.21 15.88
C LYS A 239 18.85 1.20 14.89
N ARG A 240 18.81 0.30 13.90
CA ARG A 240 19.85 0.21 12.87
C ARG A 240 19.89 1.47 12.00
N PHE A 241 18.74 1.91 11.50
CA PHE A 241 18.60 3.11 10.68
C PHE A 241 19.12 4.35 11.40
N ALA A 242 18.75 4.54 12.67
CA ALA A 242 19.24 5.65 13.46
C ALA A 242 20.76 5.60 13.67
N LYS A 243 21.35 4.42 13.85
CA LYS A 243 22.80 4.26 13.96
C LYS A 243 23.52 4.53 12.64
N GLU A 244 23.04 3.98 11.52
CA GLU A 244 23.65 4.12 10.19
C GLU A 244 23.62 5.58 9.70
N HIS A 245 22.59 6.32 10.09
CA HIS A 245 22.43 7.73 9.73
C HIS A 245 22.78 8.71 10.86
N ASP A 246 23.41 8.24 11.95
CA ASP A 246 23.82 9.07 13.09
C ASP A 246 22.73 10.08 13.53
N LEU A 247 21.55 9.54 13.87
CA LEU A 247 20.37 10.30 14.26
C LEU A 247 20.30 10.42 15.78
N ASN A 248 19.92 11.61 16.28
CA ASN A 248 19.59 11.81 17.68
C ASN A 248 18.22 11.19 18.02
N LEU A 249 18.18 9.87 18.14
CA LEU A 249 16.96 9.09 18.30
C LEU A 249 16.48 9.06 19.77
N HIS A 250 15.30 9.61 20.01
CA HIS A 250 14.53 9.46 21.24
C HIS A 250 13.47 8.39 21.08
N ILE A 251 13.51 7.36 21.94
CA ILE A 251 12.49 6.31 21.98
C ILE A 251 11.51 6.62 23.10
N VAL A 252 10.30 7.05 22.72
CA VAL A 252 9.20 7.30 23.65
C VAL A 252 8.41 6.01 23.82
N LYS A 253 8.42 5.45 25.04
CA LYS A 253 7.67 4.24 25.36
C LYS A 253 6.19 4.58 25.57
N GLY A 254 5.32 3.87 24.87
CA GLY A 254 3.89 3.95 25.04
C GLY A 254 3.39 3.24 26.30
N ASP A 255 2.21 3.63 26.77
CA ASP A 255 1.52 2.90 27.83
C ASP A 255 1.19 1.48 27.39
N ASN A 256 1.14 0.56 28.35
CA ASN A 256 0.88 -0.86 28.10
C ASN A 256 -0.55 -1.08 27.60
N PHE A 257 -0.71 -1.30 26.30
CA PHE A 257 -1.98 -1.57 25.63
C PHE A 257 -2.87 -2.60 26.36
N TRP A 258 -2.26 -3.65 26.92
CA TRP A 258 -2.99 -4.78 27.50
C TRP A 258 -3.73 -4.40 28.79
N ASP A 259 -3.26 -3.39 29.53
CA ASP A 259 -3.87 -2.94 30.78
C ASP A 259 -5.19 -2.18 30.53
N TYR A 260 -5.33 -1.61 29.33
CA TYR A 260 -6.51 -0.84 28.92
C TYR A 260 -7.53 -1.68 28.18
N LEU A 261 -7.11 -2.83 27.62
CA LEU A 261 -7.91 -3.60 26.67
C LEU A 261 -9.25 -4.07 27.25
N GLU A 262 -9.29 -4.54 28.50
CA GLU A 262 -10.53 -5.01 29.13
C GLU A 262 -11.52 -3.85 29.40
N ARG A 263 -11.01 -2.64 29.68
CA ARG A 263 -11.84 -1.46 29.94
C ARG A 263 -12.34 -0.80 28.66
N GLU A 264 -11.45 -0.63 27.68
CA GLU A 264 -11.72 0.10 26.44
C GLU A 264 -12.30 -0.80 25.34
N GLY A 265 -12.15 -2.12 25.48
CA GLY A 265 -12.54 -3.12 24.49
C GLY A 265 -11.62 -3.15 23.26
N ILE A 266 -12.01 -3.99 22.29
CA ILE A 266 -11.25 -4.17 21.04
C ILE A 266 -11.16 -2.84 20.28
N PRO A 267 -9.96 -2.32 19.95
CA PRO A 267 -9.84 -1.12 19.15
C PRO A 267 -10.38 -1.37 17.74
N THR A 268 -11.20 -0.45 17.24
CA THR A 268 -11.81 -0.51 15.91
C THR A 268 -11.30 0.63 15.03
N LYS A 269 -11.62 0.61 13.73
CA LYS A 269 -11.27 1.71 12.81
C LYS A 269 -11.92 3.04 13.23
N ASP A 270 -13.13 2.94 13.78
CA ASP A 270 -13.96 4.04 14.28
C ASP A 270 -13.62 4.46 15.72
N ASN A 271 -13.06 3.56 16.55
CA ASN A 271 -12.62 3.86 17.91
C ASN A 271 -11.19 3.36 18.17
N ARG A 272 -10.20 4.17 17.78
CA ARG A 272 -8.76 3.88 17.95
C ARG A 272 -8.22 4.47 19.25
N TRP A 273 -8.82 4.10 20.38
CA TRP A 273 -8.39 4.56 21.72
C TRP A 273 -6.89 4.30 21.97
N CYS A 274 -6.35 3.22 21.40
CA CYS A 274 -4.93 2.87 21.48
C CYS A 274 -3.99 3.94 20.91
N ASN A 275 -4.47 4.77 19.98
CA ASN A 275 -3.69 5.90 19.47
C ASN A 275 -3.50 6.98 20.54
N SER A 276 -4.50 7.21 21.38
CA SER A 276 -4.41 8.19 22.46
C SER A 276 -3.45 7.72 23.53
N VAL A 277 -3.66 6.52 24.08
CA VAL A 277 -2.90 6.01 25.23
C VAL A 277 -1.51 5.50 24.86
N CYS A 278 -1.35 4.78 23.74
CA CYS A 278 -0.03 4.23 23.39
C CYS A 278 0.82 5.20 22.56
N LYS A 279 0.28 6.32 22.06
CA LYS A 279 1.05 7.27 21.23
C LYS A 279 0.99 8.71 21.71
N LEU A 280 -0.19 9.29 21.72
CA LEU A 280 -0.32 10.75 21.83
C LEU A 280 -0.07 11.25 23.26
N ILE A 281 -0.54 10.54 24.29
CA ILE A 281 -0.27 10.87 25.70
C ILE A 281 1.22 10.74 26.02
N PRO A 282 1.89 9.60 25.74
CA PRO A 282 3.34 9.46 25.91
C PRO A 282 4.14 10.54 25.18
N LEU A 283 3.78 10.85 23.93
CA LEU A 283 4.45 11.90 23.17
C LEU A 283 4.27 13.28 23.81
N LYS A 284 3.05 13.59 24.29
CA LYS A 284 2.78 14.86 24.98
C LYS A 284 3.61 14.98 26.25
N ASN A 285 3.70 13.92 27.05
CA ASN A 285 4.51 13.91 28.27
C ASN A 285 6.00 14.10 27.96
N PHE A 286 6.52 13.36 26.98
CA PHE A 286 7.89 13.55 26.49
C PHE A 286 8.16 15.01 26.09
N PHE A 287 7.24 15.64 25.34
CA PHE A 287 7.41 17.03 24.95
C PHE A 287 7.40 18.02 26.12
N LEU A 288 6.54 17.82 27.12
CA LEU A 288 6.46 18.68 28.29
C LEU A 288 7.73 18.59 29.15
N GLU A 289 8.32 17.40 29.23
CA GLU A 289 9.55 17.15 29.98
C GLU A 289 10.79 17.61 29.21
N HIS A 290 10.91 17.25 27.93
CA HIS A 290 12.12 17.46 27.14
C HIS A 290 12.20 18.88 26.55
N TYR A 291 11.06 19.53 26.30
CA TYR A 291 10.99 20.89 25.76
C TYR A 291 10.10 21.81 26.62
N PRO A 292 10.48 22.04 27.90
CA PRO A 292 9.64 22.78 28.83
C PRO A 292 9.36 24.19 28.31
N ASN A 293 8.09 24.58 28.34
CA ASN A 293 7.61 25.91 27.90
C ASN A 293 7.90 26.24 26.42
N LYS A 294 8.08 25.23 25.55
CA LYS A 294 8.30 25.42 24.12
C LYS A 294 7.10 24.97 23.29
N LYS A 295 6.91 25.65 22.15
CA LYS A 295 6.07 25.16 21.06
C LYS A 295 6.91 24.30 20.12
N ILE A 296 6.28 23.38 19.43
CA ILE A 296 6.98 22.33 18.68
C ILE A 296 6.53 22.31 17.23
N LEU A 297 7.50 22.27 16.31
CA LEU A 297 7.28 21.94 14.92
C LEU A 297 7.82 20.53 14.67
N THR A 298 6.91 19.58 14.43
CA THR A 298 7.26 18.20 14.13
C THR A 298 7.19 17.94 12.63
N ILE A 299 8.31 17.55 12.05
CA ILE A 299 8.39 17.11 10.65
C ILE A 299 7.81 15.70 10.56
N ASP A 300 6.85 15.50 9.65
CA ASP A 300 6.06 14.28 9.52
C ASP A 300 5.98 13.84 8.05
N GLY A 301 6.07 12.53 7.81
CA GLY A 301 6.09 11.94 6.47
C GLY A 301 4.71 11.78 5.79
N SER A 302 3.64 12.40 6.28
CA SER A 302 2.30 12.26 5.66
C SER A 302 2.23 12.83 4.24
N ARG A 303 1.49 12.13 3.35
CA ARG A 303 1.30 12.48 1.93
C ARG A 303 -0.16 12.56 1.55
N ARG A 304 -0.49 13.35 0.51
CA ARG A 304 -1.87 13.51 0.01
C ARG A 304 -2.49 12.21 -0.47
N PHE A 305 -1.69 11.37 -1.13
CA PHE A 305 -2.15 10.15 -1.82
C PHE A 305 -2.50 8.99 -0.88
N GLU A 306 -2.19 9.09 0.42
CA GLU A 306 -2.41 7.98 1.35
C GLU A 306 -3.91 7.75 1.67
N SER A 307 -4.70 8.82 1.76
CA SER A 307 -6.13 8.75 2.11
C SER A 307 -6.91 10.01 1.71
N PHE A 308 -8.24 9.88 1.62
CA PHE A 308 -9.14 11.00 1.36
C PHE A 308 -9.05 12.14 2.39
N THR A 309 -8.80 11.83 3.67
CA THR A 309 -8.60 12.86 4.70
C THR A 309 -7.28 13.62 4.47
N ARG A 310 -6.23 12.92 4.03
CA ARG A 310 -4.91 13.52 3.80
C ARG A 310 -4.83 14.35 2.51
N SER A 311 -5.67 14.07 1.52
CA SER A 311 -5.69 14.85 0.26
C SER A 311 -5.99 16.35 0.48
N LYS A 312 -6.67 16.70 1.57
CA LYS A 312 -7.05 18.07 1.95
C LYS A 312 -6.01 18.80 2.82
N LEU A 313 -4.89 18.16 3.18
CA LEU A 313 -3.89 18.78 4.07
C LEU A 313 -3.21 19.99 3.41
N GLY A 314 -2.87 21.01 4.20
CA GLY A 314 -1.82 21.97 3.85
C GLY A 314 -0.45 21.43 4.28
N TYR A 315 0.64 22.10 3.91
CA TYR A 315 1.99 21.72 4.37
C TYR A 315 2.16 21.79 5.89
N THR A 316 1.30 22.53 6.59
CA THR A 316 1.29 22.57 8.05
C THR A 316 -0.09 22.28 8.61
N ARG A 317 -0.15 21.61 9.76
CA ARG A 317 -1.39 21.40 10.51
C ARG A 317 -1.12 21.52 12.00
N ARG A 318 -1.94 22.30 12.73
CA ARG A 318 -1.94 22.29 14.20
C ARG A 318 -2.47 20.94 14.69
N SER A 319 -1.80 20.33 15.66
CA SER A 319 -2.28 19.09 16.26
C SER A 319 -3.57 19.36 17.05
N GLY A 320 -4.57 18.47 16.89
CA GLY A 320 -5.81 18.55 17.65
C GLY A 320 -5.71 17.98 19.07
N PHE A 321 -4.61 17.27 19.38
CA PHE A 321 -4.40 16.61 20.67
C PHE A 321 -3.31 17.28 21.52
N ILE A 322 -2.24 17.75 20.86
CA ILE A 322 -1.14 18.48 21.48
C ILE A 322 -1.21 19.92 20.98
N ASP A 323 -1.86 20.79 21.75
CA ASP A 323 -2.19 22.17 21.41
C ASP A 323 -0.98 23.07 21.10
N PHE A 324 0.18 22.75 21.66
CA PHE A 324 1.46 23.43 21.39
C PHE A 324 2.29 22.80 20.25
N GLN A 325 1.74 21.84 19.50
CA GLN A 325 2.40 21.17 18.37
C GLN A 325 1.82 21.57 17.01
N VAL A 326 2.71 21.80 16.04
CA VAL A 326 2.40 21.91 14.62
C VAL A 326 3.16 20.83 13.87
N ASN A 327 2.49 20.14 12.93
CA ASN A 327 3.15 19.23 12.01
C ASN A 327 3.50 19.94 10.70
N LEU A 328 4.66 19.64 10.14
CA LEU A 328 5.14 20.05 8.80
C LEU A 328 5.31 18.81 7.92
N PHE A 329 4.76 18.85 6.69
CA PHE A 329 4.75 17.70 5.78
C PHE A 329 5.61 17.98 4.53
N PRO A 330 6.93 17.74 4.55
CA PRO A 330 7.83 18.16 3.47
C PRO A 330 7.63 17.37 2.16
N ILE A 331 7.15 16.13 2.27
CA ILE A 331 6.91 15.24 1.13
C ILE A 331 5.42 15.13 0.78
N LEU A 332 4.61 16.13 1.16
CA LEU A 332 3.16 16.07 1.08
C LEU A 332 2.62 15.70 -0.31
N ASP A 333 3.28 16.17 -1.37
CA ASP A 333 2.88 15.95 -2.76
C ASP A 333 3.57 14.77 -3.44
N TRP A 334 4.36 13.98 -2.70
CA TRP A 334 5.03 12.80 -3.24
C TRP A 334 4.05 11.64 -3.38
N ASN A 335 4.10 10.94 -4.51
CA ASN A 335 3.46 9.64 -4.68
C ASN A 335 4.33 8.55 -4.02
N ALA A 336 3.77 7.37 -3.69
CA ALA A 336 4.55 6.28 -3.12
C ALA A 336 5.69 5.84 -4.05
N ILE A 337 5.52 5.94 -5.37
CA ILE A 337 6.55 5.62 -6.35
C ILE A 337 7.71 6.62 -6.28
N ASP A 338 7.46 7.88 -5.96
CA ASP A 338 8.49 8.90 -5.80
C ASP A 338 9.34 8.62 -4.57
N VAL A 339 8.68 8.28 -3.45
CA VAL A 339 9.35 7.90 -2.20
C VAL A 339 10.23 6.67 -2.41
N TRP A 340 9.68 5.63 -3.06
CA TRP A 340 10.46 4.43 -3.36
C TRP A 340 11.59 4.69 -4.35
N SER A 341 11.37 5.53 -5.36
CA SER A 341 12.41 5.86 -6.34
C SER A 341 13.59 6.55 -5.66
N TYR A 342 13.32 7.51 -4.77
CA TYR A 342 14.37 8.17 -3.98
C TYR A 342 15.10 7.18 -3.07
N ILE A 343 14.37 6.31 -2.35
CA ILE A 343 14.96 5.28 -1.51
C ILE A 343 15.92 4.39 -2.30
N LEU A 344 15.53 3.96 -3.50
CA LEU A 344 16.35 3.07 -4.33
C LEU A 344 17.52 3.80 -5.00
N LEU A 345 17.33 5.04 -5.46
CA LEU A 345 18.39 5.86 -6.05
C LEU A 345 19.52 6.16 -5.04
N GLU A 346 19.15 6.47 -3.80
CA GLU A 346 20.09 6.81 -2.72
C GLU A 346 20.59 5.58 -1.94
N GLY A 347 20.08 4.38 -2.26
CA GLY A 347 20.41 3.16 -1.51
C GLY A 347 20.00 3.22 -0.03
N ILE A 348 18.94 3.97 0.30
CA ILE A 348 18.47 4.12 1.67
C ILE A 348 17.95 2.77 2.19
N PRO A 349 18.44 2.26 3.33
CA PRO A 349 17.92 1.05 3.91
C PRO A 349 16.45 1.27 4.31
N TYR A 350 15.57 0.34 3.95
CA TYR A 350 14.15 0.40 4.31
C TYR A 350 13.74 -0.79 5.18
N ASN A 351 12.57 -0.66 5.82
CA ASN A 351 12.06 -1.69 6.72
C ASN A 351 11.79 -3.00 5.95
N PRO A 352 12.37 -4.15 6.38
CA PRO A 352 12.28 -5.41 5.62
C PRO A 352 10.85 -5.94 5.48
N LEU A 353 9.90 -5.45 6.28
CA LEU A 353 8.50 -5.85 6.18
C LEU A 353 7.84 -5.43 4.86
N TYR A 354 8.35 -4.40 4.19
CA TYR A 354 7.87 -4.05 2.85
C TYR A 354 8.06 -5.19 1.86
N ASP A 355 9.20 -5.89 1.92
CA ASP A 355 9.49 -7.05 1.07
C ASP A 355 8.70 -8.31 1.50
N ARG A 356 8.14 -8.31 2.72
CA ARG A 356 7.44 -9.46 3.32
C ARG A 356 5.91 -9.35 3.28
N GLY A 357 5.38 -8.38 2.53
CA GLY A 357 3.95 -8.27 2.24
C GLY A 357 3.21 -7.22 3.08
N PHE A 358 3.90 -6.24 3.65
CA PHE A 358 3.27 -5.10 4.32
C PHE A 358 3.40 -3.83 3.47
N GLU A 359 2.30 -3.10 3.28
CA GLU A 359 2.30 -1.80 2.60
C GLU A 359 2.46 -0.64 3.58
N ARG A 360 2.11 -0.90 4.84
CA ARG A 360 2.20 0.07 5.92
C ARG A 360 2.84 -0.59 7.14
N ILE A 361 3.84 0.11 7.68
CA ILE A 361 4.46 -0.27 8.94
C ILE A 361 3.72 0.41 10.10
N GLY A 362 3.39 -0.38 11.12
CA GLY A 362 2.77 0.08 12.35
C GLY A 362 2.51 -1.10 13.28
N CYS A 363 1.53 -0.97 14.17
CA CYS A 363 1.23 -1.98 15.18
C CYS A 363 0.65 -3.27 14.56
N TYR A 364 1.09 -4.44 15.05
CA TYR A 364 0.72 -5.73 14.44
C TYR A 364 -0.77 -6.11 14.56
N LEU A 365 -1.49 -5.51 15.53
CA LEU A 365 -2.92 -5.72 15.76
C LEU A 365 -3.78 -4.51 15.34
N CYS A 366 -3.23 -3.59 14.54
CA CYS A 366 -3.92 -2.36 14.19
C CYS A 366 -5.21 -2.62 13.40
N PRO A 367 -6.39 -2.15 13.85
CA PRO A 367 -7.63 -2.34 13.10
C PRO A 367 -7.62 -1.59 11.76
N ALA A 368 -6.72 -0.61 11.60
CA ALA A 368 -6.58 0.16 10.35
C ALA A 368 -5.66 -0.51 9.31
N ALA A 369 -5.01 -1.63 9.62
CA ALA A 369 -4.24 -2.41 8.66
C ALA A 369 -5.16 -3.13 7.66
N LEU A 370 -4.58 -3.56 6.53
CA LEU A 370 -5.28 -4.45 5.62
C LEU A 370 -5.50 -5.81 6.29
N ASN A 371 -6.55 -6.51 5.89
CA ASN A 371 -6.85 -7.85 6.38
C ASN A 371 -5.81 -8.86 5.88
N SER A 372 -5.38 -8.70 4.63
CA SER A 372 -4.24 -9.44 4.06
C SER A 372 -2.98 -9.28 4.92
N GLU A 373 -2.67 -8.07 5.41
CA GLU A 373 -1.57 -7.83 6.34
C GLU A 373 -1.81 -8.49 7.71
N PHE A 374 -3.04 -8.43 8.24
CA PHE A 374 -3.40 -9.13 9.48
C PHE A 374 -3.15 -10.64 9.36
N LEU A 375 -3.59 -11.26 8.27
CA LEU A 375 -3.33 -12.69 8.01
C LEU A 375 -1.84 -12.95 7.77
N ARG A 376 -1.09 -11.99 7.23
CA ARG A 376 0.36 -12.11 7.09
C ARG A 376 1.07 -12.17 8.44
N VAL A 377 0.51 -11.55 9.49
CA VAL A 377 1.02 -11.68 10.86
C VAL A 377 0.95 -13.12 11.36
N ARG A 378 -0.10 -13.89 10.98
CA ARG A 378 -0.18 -15.32 11.31
C ARG A 378 1.03 -16.09 10.80
N ASP A 379 1.41 -15.83 9.55
CA ASP A 379 2.45 -16.59 8.86
C ASP A 379 3.85 -16.21 9.35
N LEU A 380 4.08 -14.93 9.69
CA LEU A 380 5.41 -14.43 10.05
C LEU A 380 5.65 -14.31 11.57
N TYR A 381 4.59 -14.12 12.35
CA TYR A 381 4.64 -13.87 13.80
C TYR A 381 3.54 -14.66 14.53
N PRO A 382 3.59 -15.99 14.50
CA PRO A 382 2.52 -16.84 15.04
C PRO A 382 2.23 -16.58 16.53
N GLU A 383 3.22 -16.16 17.31
CA GLU A 383 3.04 -15.79 18.73
C GLU A 383 2.22 -14.51 18.91
N LEU A 384 2.56 -13.45 18.16
CA LEU A 384 1.83 -12.17 18.18
C LEU A 384 0.39 -12.37 17.69
N TRP A 385 0.24 -13.16 16.62
CA TRP A 385 -1.06 -13.58 16.09
C TRP A 385 -1.88 -14.31 17.17
N SER A 386 -1.31 -15.34 17.78
CA SER A 386 -2.00 -16.18 18.76
C SER A 386 -2.44 -15.37 19.98
N LYS A 387 -1.57 -14.49 20.49
CA LYS A 387 -1.89 -13.59 21.61
C LYS A 387 -3.15 -12.76 21.31
N TRP A 388 -3.21 -12.15 20.13
CA TRP A 388 -4.35 -11.29 19.76
C TRP A 388 -5.61 -12.09 19.45
N VAL A 389 -5.49 -13.16 18.65
CA VAL A 389 -6.62 -13.98 18.23
C VAL A 389 -7.27 -14.71 19.41
N ASN A 390 -6.49 -15.13 20.41
CA ASN A 390 -7.05 -15.74 21.63
C ASN A 390 -7.92 -14.76 22.42
N TYR A 391 -7.58 -13.47 22.42
CA TYR A 391 -8.47 -12.44 22.99
C TYR A 391 -9.74 -12.28 22.14
N LEU A 392 -9.61 -12.16 20.82
CA LEU A 392 -10.74 -11.95 19.91
C LEU A 392 -11.77 -13.09 19.94
N LYS A 393 -11.34 -14.34 20.16
CA LYS A 393 -12.21 -15.53 20.24
C LYS A 393 -13.27 -15.45 21.33
N ARG A 394 -13.11 -14.57 22.33
CA ARG A 394 -14.12 -14.30 23.36
C ARG A 394 -15.38 -13.63 22.79
N TYR A 395 -15.27 -12.98 21.64
CA TYR A 395 -16.33 -12.12 21.06
C TYR A 395 -16.70 -12.48 19.62
N TYR A 396 -15.81 -13.14 18.88
CA TYR A 396 -15.99 -13.43 17.45
C TYR A 396 -15.67 -14.88 17.15
N THR A 397 -16.38 -15.46 16.18
CA THR A 397 -16.01 -16.76 15.63
C THR A 397 -14.71 -16.66 14.83
N MET A 398 -14.00 -17.77 14.64
CA MET A 398 -12.76 -17.77 13.84
C MET A 398 -12.98 -17.23 12.42
N ASP A 399 -14.10 -17.59 11.79
CA ASP A 399 -14.47 -17.13 10.45
C ASP A 399 -14.61 -15.60 10.36
N GLU A 400 -15.20 -14.99 11.39
CA GLU A 400 -15.35 -13.55 11.52
C GLU A 400 -14.03 -12.85 11.84
N ILE A 401 -13.16 -13.50 12.64
CA ILE A 401 -11.81 -13.01 12.93
C ILE A 401 -10.96 -12.95 11.67
N LEU A 402 -10.94 -14.04 10.89
CA LEU A 402 -10.14 -14.14 9.66
C LEU A 402 -10.57 -13.13 8.59
N ARG A 403 -11.83 -12.68 8.60
CA ARG A 403 -12.34 -11.63 7.70
C ARG A 403 -12.28 -10.22 8.30
N GLY A 404 -11.78 -10.14 9.53
CA GLY A 404 -11.50 -8.89 10.22
C GLY A 404 -12.74 -8.12 10.63
N PHE A 405 -13.89 -8.77 10.88
CA PHE A 405 -15.12 -8.08 11.29
C PHE A 405 -14.97 -7.33 12.62
N TRP A 406 -14.09 -7.81 13.50
CA TRP A 406 -13.72 -7.16 14.77
C TRP A 406 -13.17 -5.73 14.61
N ARG A 407 -12.75 -5.33 13.40
CA ARG A 407 -12.15 -4.02 13.13
C ARG A 407 -13.17 -2.88 13.09
N TRP A 408 -14.45 -3.15 13.30
CA TRP A 408 -15.52 -2.15 13.25
C TRP A 408 -16.50 -2.36 14.39
N ARG A 409 -16.94 -1.28 15.03
CA ARG A 409 -18.09 -1.35 15.95
C ARG A 409 -19.38 -1.62 15.20
N GLU A 410 -19.56 -0.93 14.07
CA GLU A 410 -20.64 -1.17 13.13
C GLU A 410 -20.07 -1.45 11.74
N LEU A 411 -20.44 -2.59 11.15
CA LEU A 411 -19.92 -2.98 9.84
C LEU A 411 -20.30 -1.94 8.79
N PRO A 412 -19.36 -1.43 7.98
CA PRO A 412 -19.69 -0.54 6.86
C PRO A 412 -20.41 -1.32 5.75
N PRO A 413 -21.10 -0.65 4.80
CA PRO A 413 -21.90 -1.30 3.76
C PRO A 413 -21.20 -2.48 3.06
N LYS A 414 -19.93 -2.29 2.67
CA LYS A 414 -19.13 -3.32 2.01
C LYS A 414 -18.91 -4.59 2.86
N MET A 415 -18.76 -4.44 4.18
CA MET A 415 -18.57 -5.60 5.06
C MET A 415 -19.91 -6.28 5.42
N ARG A 416 -21.03 -5.53 5.41
CA ARG A 416 -22.37 -6.14 5.49
C ARG A 416 -22.67 -6.97 4.25
N GLU A 417 -22.29 -6.48 3.07
CA GLU A 417 -22.39 -7.22 1.81
C GLU A 417 -21.56 -8.51 1.88
N LEU A 418 -20.32 -8.45 2.35
CA LEU A 418 -19.51 -9.65 2.60
C LEU A 418 -20.23 -10.66 3.49
N LYS A 419 -20.79 -10.19 4.62
CA LYS A 419 -21.52 -11.04 5.55
C LYS A 419 -22.73 -11.71 4.89
N LYS A 420 -23.46 -10.99 4.02
CA LYS A 420 -24.57 -11.55 3.20
C LYS A 420 -24.10 -12.56 2.16
N LEU A 421 -22.93 -12.36 1.55
CA LEU A 421 -22.37 -13.30 0.58
C LEU A 421 -21.93 -14.60 1.25
N LEU A 422 -21.34 -14.51 2.45
CA LEU A 422 -20.97 -15.68 3.25
C LEU A 422 -22.19 -16.52 3.67
N SER A 423 -23.30 -15.88 4.02
CA SER A 423 -24.52 -16.59 4.39
C SER A 423 -25.21 -17.28 3.21
N LYS A 424 -24.86 -16.94 1.96
CA LYS A 424 -25.35 -17.63 0.75
C LYS A 424 -24.47 -18.79 0.31
N LYS A 425 -23.23 -18.86 0.83
CA LYS A 425 -22.25 -19.91 0.50
C LYS A 425 -22.33 -21.10 1.47
N LYS A 426 -22.88 -20.88 2.66
CA LYS A 426 -23.33 -21.91 3.61
C LYS A 426 -24.71 -22.38 3.21
#